data_AF-A0A0H4X4H9-F1
#
_entry.id   AF-A0A0H4X4H9-F1
#
_cell.length_a   1.000
_cell.length_b   1.000
_cell.length_c   1.000
_cell.angle_alpha   90.00
_cell.angle_beta   90.00
_cell.angle_gamma   90.00
#
_symmetry.space_group_name_H-M   'P 1'
#
loop_
_entity.id
_entity.type
_entity.pdbx_description
1 polymer ?
#
loop_
_entity_poly.entity_id
_entity_poly.type
_entity_poly.pdbx_seq_one_letter_code
_entity_poly.pdbx_strand_id
1 'polypeptide(L)'
;MSHFAPRAPSRPLLAALLALTAVLVLPAPARAEPGIRILNSLRADELAFNALTTNRAALEALSTQPLHTRMFASDPRLKHTLEHPAARSVMTYLAQCALPPHASVKWVSRAGETFVFEGELGLCSEWEYDQPSPSCLRYVTACLLARNNAFGRRVMVSMRGEDPSEPLRFNPSGAPREWSPMFLPCQTREAGLQAECGWLGENVGTCSAGEKVMLAAGAPSPNTCTGRIGSIHGDRVLRVCEDAKGCAWKDRLADTDGNTCGGIAPSVEFECPRSGRYSVMSAPFNREARPGSWAAPVATTGRYPAAPFGAYTFREGAFYGNMFDPKGLTVEVLLNLDNFQPTLRDLRFKGVVHDNVHACHGRDWVDGDSHLRSRICANTSISGDRIEGCMAHAAGPCEPGSLSAQPARCHVNDGTLVEGDGDFESCMDARGYMQTEPITVFLRTPCEAISPKSQTTCGMTCDFSKLPPKCSDSCTVQKSAGQCLTTKACLDNPANCPAQ
;
A
#
# COMPACT_ATOMS: atom_id res chain seq x y z
N MET A 1 -40.92 75.59 26.90
CA MET A 1 -40.02 76.47 27.69
C MET A 1 -38.90 75.63 28.27
N SER A 2 -37.72 76.22 28.43
CA SER A 2 -36.46 75.50 28.73
C SER A 2 -36.17 75.34 30.22
N HIS A 3 -35.19 74.46 30.52
CA HIS A 3 -34.49 74.29 31.82
C HIS A 3 -35.34 73.61 32.93
N PHE A 4 -34.81 72.77 33.83
CA PHE A 4 -33.47 72.72 34.44
C PHE A 4 -33.00 71.28 34.79
N ALA A 5 -31.69 71.05 34.78
CA ALA A 5 -31.00 69.99 35.56
C ALA A 5 -30.65 70.55 36.98
N PRO A 6 -29.94 69.88 37.94
CA PRO A 6 -29.26 68.56 37.89
C PRO A 6 -29.30 67.73 39.22
N ARG A 7 -28.71 66.51 39.22
CA ARG A 7 -27.56 66.10 40.09
C ARG A 7 -27.23 64.59 40.03
N ALA A 8 -25.93 64.28 39.97
CA ALA A 8 -25.34 63.00 40.38
C ALA A 8 -24.85 63.11 41.86
N PRO A 9 -24.61 62.00 42.58
CA PRO A 9 -23.36 61.19 42.47
C PRO A 9 -23.66 59.66 42.46
N SER A 10 -22.73 58.68 42.45
CA SER A 10 -21.24 58.61 42.42
C SER A 10 -20.78 57.27 41.75
N ARG A 11 -19.48 56.96 41.79
CA ARG A 11 -18.86 55.62 41.50
C ARG A 11 -18.37 55.00 42.84
N PRO A 12 -18.08 53.67 42.97
CA PRO A 12 -17.03 52.90 42.26
C PRO A 12 -17.57 51.63 41.53
N LEU A 13 -17.09 51.22 40.36
CA LEU A 13 -15.75 50.69 40.03
C LEU A 13 -15.35 49.43 40.82
N LEU A 14 -15.95 48.27 40.49
CA LEU A 14 -15.39 46.94 40.78
C LEU A 14 -15.95 45.83 39.87
N ALA A 15 -15.87 46.03 38.56
CA ALA A 15 -16.06 44.94 37.58
C ALA A 15 -14.71 44.24 37.35
N ALA A 16 -14.34 43.34 38.26
CA ALA A 16 -13.13 42.55 38.14
C ALA A 16 -13.23 41.58 36.96
N LEU A 17 -12.13 41.40 36.23
CA LEU A 17 -12.02 40.47 35.11
C LEU A 17 -12.40 39.05 35.56
N LEU A 18 -13.51 38.53 35.06
CA LEU A 18 -13.69 37.09 34.90
C LEU A 18 -12.77 36.65 33.75
N ALA A 19 -11.55 36.28 34.11
CA ALA A 19 -10.53 35.88 33.18
C ALA A 19 -11.00 34.67 32.35
N LEU A 20 -10.82 34.79 31.04
CA LEU A 20 -11.19 33.79 30.05
C LEU A 20 -10.23 32.58 30.13
N THR A 21 -10.43 31.68 31.10
CA THR A 21 -9.74 30.38 31.16
C THR A 21 -10.62 29.25 30.61
N ALA A 22 -11.24 29.52 29.46
CA ALA A 22 -11.54 28.46 28.52
C ALA A 22 -10.20 27.89 28.05
N VAL A 23 -9.74 26.82 28.71
CA VAL A 23 -8.59 26.06 28.25
C VAL A 23 -8.95 25.50 26.90
N LEU A 24 -8.46 26.16 25.84
CA LEU A 24 -8.36 25.58 24.51
C LEU A 24 -7.36 24.43 24.63
N VAL A 25 -7.88 23.27 25.05
CA VAL A 25 -7.31 21.98 24.68
C VAL A 25 -7.50 21.93 23.17
N LEU A 26 -6.55 22.51 22.45
CA LEU A 26 -6.34 22.21 21.04
C LEU A 26 -6.30 20.68 20.98
N PRO A 27 -7.22 20.02 20.26
CA PRO A 27 -7.13 18.58 20.09
C PRO A 27 -5.74 18.31 19.53
N ALA A 28 -4.99 17.41 20.18
CA ALA A 28 -3.70 16.99 19.66
C ALA A 28 -3.89 16.66 18.17
N PRO A 29 -3.07 17.24 17.27
CA PRO A 29 -3.33 17.14 15.83
C PRO A 29 -3.54 15.68 15.49
N ALA A 30 -4.73 15.35 14.99
CA ALA A 30 -5.10 13.98 14.68
C ALA A 30 -4.06 13.49 13.68
N ARG A 31 -3.20 12.56 14.12
CA ARG A 31 -2.04 12.14 13.33
C ARG A 31 -2.53 11.70 11.96
N ALA A 32 -2.14 12.46 10.95
CA ALA A 32 -2.45 12.13 9.58
C ALA A 32 -1.80 10.78 9.25
N GLU A 33 -2.46 10.07 8.34
CA GLU A 33 -2.02 8.75 7.94
C GLU A 33 -1.26 8.90 6.62
N PRO A 34 0.02 8.50 6.58
CA PRO A 34 0.95 8.98 5.56
C PRO A 34 0.61 8.59 4.13
N GLY A 35 1.06 9.43 3.20
CA GLY A 35 1.06 9.15 1.78
C GLY A 35 -0.21 9.46 1.00
N ILE A 36 -0.08 9.47 -0.31
CA ILE A 36 -1.17 9.57 -1.28
C ILE A 36 -1.98 8.28 -1.28
N ARG A 37 -3.31 8.35 -1.15
CA ARG A 37 -4.20 7.18 -1.24
C ARG A 37 -4.78 7.03 -2.64
N ILE A 38 -4.46 5.94 -3.34
CA ILE A 38 -4.95 5.70 -4.71
C ILE A 38 -5.28 4.22 -4.98
N LEU A 39 -6.05 3.94 -6.03
CA LEU A 39 -6.36 2.57 -6.46
C LEU A 39 -5.29 2.00 -7.41
N ASN A 40 -4.86 0.77 -7.14
CA ASN A 40 -3.94 0.00 -7.98
C ASN A 40 -4.66 -0.86 -9.04
N SER A 41 -5.41 -0.22 -9.91
CA SER A 41 -6.33 -0.91 -10.85
C SER A 41 -5.78 -1.09 -12.27
N LEU A 42 -4.51 -0.76 -12.53
CA LEU A 42 -3.87 -0.94 -13.82
C LEU A 42 -3.42 -2.40 -13.97
N ARG A 43 -3.84 -3.08 -15.04
CA ARG A 43 -3.47 -4.49 -15.26
C ARG A 43 -2.05 -4.61 -15.78
N ALA A 44 -1.32 -5.63 -15.30
CA ALA A 44 0.09 -5.82 -15.63
C ALA A 44 0.33 -6.14 -17.12
N ASP A 45 -0.60 -6.82 -17.80
CA ASP A 45 -0.53 -7.03 -19.25
C ASP A 45 -0.77 -5.74 -20.04
N GLU A 46 -1.68 -4.88 -19.58
CA GLU A 46 -1.94 -3.59 -20.21
C GLU A 46 -0.74 -2.63 -20.06
N LEU A 47 -0.12 -2.59 -18.88
CA LEU A 47 1.09 -1.79 -18.65
C LEU A 47 2.31 -2.33 -19.40
N ALA A 48 2.55 -3.64 -19.38
CA ALA A 48 3.72 -4.26 -20.01
C ALA A 48 3.66 -4.25 -21.54
N PHE A 49 2.47 -4.38 -22.14
CA PHE A 49 2.32 -4.59 -23.58
C PHE A 49 1.29 -3.67 -24.22
N ASN A 50 1.66 -2.40 -24.44
CA ASN A 50 0.81 -1.44 -25.13
C ASN A 50 1.59 -0.54 -26.11
N ALA A 51 0.87 0.11 -27.02
CA ALA A 51 1.46 0.89 -28.10
C ALA A 51 1.93 2.29 -27.69
N LEU A 52 1.77 2.68 -26.42
CA LEU A 52 2.17 3.98 -25.88
C LEU A 52 3.49 3.89 -25.12
N THR A 53 3.61 2.94 -24.18
CA THR A 53 4.82 2.80 -23.34
C THR A 53 5.72 1.66 -23.76
N THR A 54 5.20 0.67 -24.49
CA THR A 54 6.01 -0.41 -25.10
C THR A 54 6.38 -0.08 -26.55
N ASN A 55 6.54 1.20 -26.90
CA ASN A 55 6.80 1.63 -28.28
C ASN A 55 7.86 2.73 -28.32
N ARG A 56 9.02 2.45 -28.95
CA ARG A 56 10.18 3.37 -28.96
C ARG A 56 9.84 4.77 -29.48
N ALA A 57 9.11 4.87 -30.59
CA ALA A 57 8.77 6.16 -31.19
C ALA A 57 7.79 6.95 -30.30
N ALA A 58 6.85 6.27 -29.64
CA ALA A 58 5.96 6.88 -28.66
C ALA A 58 6.72 7.32 -27.40
N LEU A 59 7.66 6.53 -26.89
CA LEU A 59 8.53 6.91 -25.76
C LEU A 59 9.41 8.12 -26.08
N GLU A 60 10.00 8.17 -27.28
CA GLU A 60 10.75 9.33 -27.76
C GLU A 60 9.85 10.58 -27.83
N ALA A 61 8.59 10.43 -28.25
CA ALA A 61 7.64 11.53 -28.31
C ALA A 61 7.18 12.00 -26.92
N LEU A 62 6.94 11.08 -25.98
CA LEU A 62 6.53 11.35 -24.60
C LEU A 62 7.63 12.03 -23.79
N SER A 63 8.89 11.58 -23.94
CA SER A 63 10.04 12.08 -23.16
C SER A 63 10.63 13.40 -23.65
N THR A 64 10.15 13.96 -24.77
CA THR A 64 10.69 15.19 -25.38
C THR A 64 9.65 16.29 -25.60
N GLN A 65 8.40 16.10 -25.19
CA GLN A 65 7.29 17.01 -25.49
C GLN A 65 6.26 17.01 -24.34
N PRO A 66 5.47 18.10 -24.19
CA PRO A 66 4.41 18.17 -23.19
C PRO A 66 3.30 17.13 -23.41
N LEU A 67 2.80 16.57 -22.32
CA LEU A 67 1.67 15.65 -22.24
C LEU A 67 0.34 16.39 -22.42
N HIS A 68 0.12 16.93 -23.62
CA HIS A 68 -1.03 17.77 -23.93
C HIS A 68 -1.81 17.28 -25.16
N THR A 69 -3.12 17.55 -25.19
CA THR A 69 -4.09 17.22 -26.26
C THR A 69 -3.54 17.38 -27.69
N ARG A 70 -2.82 18.47 -27.96
CA ARG A 70 -2.28 18.77 -29.30
C ARG A 70 -1.32 17.68 -29.81
N MET A 71 -0.54 17.06 -28.92
CA MET A 71 0.51 16.12 -29.31
C MET A 71 -0.08 14.84 -29.92
N PHE A 72 -1.16 14.32 -29.34
CA PHE A 72 -1.89 13.17 -29.87
C PHE A 72 -2.70 13.49 -31.15
N ALA A 73 -2.85 14.77 -31.51
CA ALA A 73 -3.45 15.18 -32.78
C ALA A 73 -2.41 15.36 -33.90
N SER A 74 -1.22 15.91 -33.58
CA SER A 74 -0.23 16.32 -34.59
C SER A 74 1.04 15.46 -34.68
N ASP A 75 1.49 14.79 -33.62
CA ASP A 75 2.70 13.96 -33.68
C ASP A 75 2.38 12.59 -34.31
N PRO A 76 2.96 12.23 -35.47
CA PRO A 76 2.69 10.95 -36.12
C PRO A 76 3.09 9.74 -35.27
N ARG A 77 4.00 9.90 -34.30
CA ARG A 77 4.45 8.85 -33.37
C ARG A 77 3.42 8.53 -32.27
N LEU A 78 2.52 9.47 -31.96
CA LEU A 78 1.49 9.33 -30.91
C LEU A 78 0.07 9.22 -31.47
N LYS A 79 -0.20 9.79 -32.65
CA LYS A 79 -1.55 9.94 -33.24
C LYS A 79 -2.41 8.68 -33.21
N HIS A 80 -1.80 7.51 -33.43
CA HIS A 80 -2.49 6.23 -33.53
C HIS A 80 -2.24 5.28 -32.35
N THR A 81 -1.37 5.61 -31.40
CA THR A 81 -1.01 4.69 -30.29
C THR A 81 -2.21 4.38 -29.41
N LEU A 82 -3.06 5.39 -29.18
CA LEU A 82 -4.29 5.30 -28.40
C LEU A 82 -5.44 4.58 -29.13
N GLU A 83 -5.28 4.12 -30.38
CA GLU A 83 -6.24 3.17 -30.98
C GLU A 83 -6.18 1.79 -30.27
N HIS A 84 -5.05 1.46 -29.65
CA HIS A 84 -4.91 0.25 -28.84
C HIS A 84 -5.62 0.39 -27.48
N PRO A 85 -6.57 -0.48 -27.10
CA PRO A 85 -7.30 -0.34 -25.83
C PRO A 85 -6.39 -0.34 -24.58
N ALA A 86 -5.35 -1.18 -24.55
CA ALA A 86 -4.39 -1.19 -23.45
C ALA A 86 -3.62 0.14 -23.33
N ALA A 87 -3.32 0.81 -24.46
CA ALA A 87 -2.68 2.11 -24.45
C ALA A 87 -3.61 3.21 -23.89
N ARG A 88 -4.93 3.13 -24.11
CA ARG A 88 -5.91 4.03 -23.47
C ARG A 88 -6.02 3.79 -21.96
N SER A 89 -5.97 2.53 -21.53
CA SER A 89 -5.88 2.19 -20.10
C SER A 89 -4.65 2.87 -19.50
N VAL A 90 -3.45 2.58 -20.00
CA VAL A 90 -2.20 3.19 -19.52
C VAL A 90 -2.21 4.71 -19.60
N MET A 91 -2.75 5.32 -20.67
CA MET A 91 -2.89 6.78 -20.79
C MET A 91 -3.73 7.40 -19.66
N THR A 92 -4.78 6.68 -19.20
CA THR A 92 -5.60 7.12 -18.06
C THR A 92 -4.77 7.18 -16.78
N TYR A 93 -3.99 6.13 -16.49
CA TYR A 93 -3.13 6.10 -15.30
C TYR A 93 -1.94 7.07 -15.43
N LEU A 94 -1.42 7.27 -16.64
CA LEU A 94 -0.35 8.22 -16.94
C LEU A 94 -0.78 9.66 -16.66
N ALA A 95 -1.94 10.07 -17.18
CA ALA A 95 -2.51 11.38 -16.89
C ALA A 95 -2.74 11.56 -15.38
N GLN A 96 -3.37 10.59 -14.72
CA GLN A 96 -3.62 10.65 -13.28
C GLN A 96 -2.34 10.72 -12.44
N CYS A 97 -1.27 10.00 -12.80
CA CYS A 97 0.01 10.08 -12.10
C CYS A 97 0.75 11.40 -12.36
N ALA A 98 0.86 11.82 -13.63
CA ALA A 98 1.68 12.97 -14.02
C ALA A 98 0.98 14.32 -13.77
N LEU A 99 -0.26 14.47 -14.24
CA LEU A 99 -0.92 15.76 -14.38
C LEU A 99 -1.73 16.14 -13.11
N PRO A 100 -1.84 17.44 -12.79
CA PRO A 100 -2.64 17.92 -11.66
C PRO A 100 -4.15 17.82 -11.96
N PRO A 101 -5.03 17.85 -10.93
CA PRO A 101 -6.49 17.67 -11.08
C PRO A 101 -7.26 18.61 -12.04
N HIS A 102 -6.63 19.69 -12.52
CA HIS A 102 -7.25 20.65 -13.44
C HIS A 102 -6.83 20.45 -14.90
N ALA A 103 -5.79 19.64 -15.14
CA ALA A 103 -5.21 19.38 -16.44
C ALA A 103 -5.79 18.11 -17.05
N SER A 104 -5.93 18.08 -18.38
CA SER A 104 -6.45 16.91 -19.10
C SER A 104 -5.90 16.77 -20.51
N VAL A 105 -5.79 15.53 -20.98
CA VAL A 105 -5.47 15.20 -22.37
C VAL A 105 -6.73 14.68 -23.05
N LYS A 106 -7.06 15.27 -24.19
CA LYS A 106 -8.16 14.80 -25.06
C LYS A 106 -7.58 14.11 -26.28
N TRP A 107 -8.24 13.04 -26.72
CA TRP A 107 -7.92 12.35 -27.96
C TRP A 107 -9.21 11.91 -28.65
N VAL A 108 -9.21 11.91 -29.98
CA VAL A 108 -10.36 11.50 -30.79
C VAL A 108 -9.93 10.32 -31.65
N SER A 109 -10.62 9.19 -31.51
CA SER A 109 -10.34 7.98 -32.29
C SER A 109 -10.72 8.15 -33.76
N ARG A 110 -10.24 7.25 -34.62
CA ARG A 110 -10.66 7.16 -36.03
C ARG A 110 -12.18 6.96 -36.19
N ALA A 111 -12.85 6.41 -35.18
CA ALA A 111 -14.31 6.25 -35.15
C ALA A 111 -15.06 7.54 -34.75
N GLY A 112 -14.35 8.62 -34.39
CA GLY A 112 -14.93 9.87 -33.92
C GLY A 112 -15.26 9.91 -32.41
N GLU A 113 -14.92 8.85 -31.67
CA GLU A 113 -15.12 8.80 -30.22
C GLU A 113 -14.08 9.66 -29.50
N THR A 114 -14.54 10.56 -28.62
CA THR A 114 -13.65 11.44 -27.85
C THR A 114 -13.39 10.87 -26.47
N PHE A 115 -12.12 10.65 -26.16
CA PHE A 115 -11.62 10.25 -24.85
C PHE A 115 -11.02 11.46 -24.13
N VAL A 116 -11.19 11.50 -22.80
CA VAL A 116 -10.57 12.50 -21.92
C VAL A 116 -9.84 11.77 -20.81
N PHE A 117 -8.56 12.10 -20.62
CA PHE A 117 -7.69 11.55 -19.59
C PHE A 117 -7.38 12.68 -18.61
N GLU A 118 -8.05 12.65 -17.46
CA GLU A 118 -7.94 13.68 -16.41
C GLU A 118 -6.67 13.46 -15.55
N GLY A 119 -6.05 14.54 -15.09
CA GLY A 119 -5.04 14.52 -14.04
C GLY A 119 -5.62 14.21 -12.65
N GLU A 120 -4.76 13.86 -11.70
CA GLU A 120 -5.17 13.52 -10.33
C GLU A 120 -4.09 13.87 -9.30
N LEU A 121 -2.86 13.43 -9.50
CA LEU A 121 -1.79 13.54 -8.50
C LEU A 121 -0.80 14.68 -8.73
N GLY A 122 -0.56 15.07 -9.98
CA GLY A 122 0.40 16.13 -10.27
C GLY A 122 1.87 15.80 -9.98
N LEU A 123 2.27 14.51 -9.91
CA LEU A 123 3.66 14.11 -9.63
C LEU A 123 4.66 14.59 -10.70
N CYS A 124 4.15 15.10 -11.82
CA CYS A 124 4.94 15.80 -12.82
C CYS A 124 4.10 16.89 -13.51
N SER A 125 3.76 17.93 -12.75
CA SER A 125 3.03 19.10 -13.22
C SER A 125 3.70 19.83 -14.40
N GLU A 126 5.03 19.86 -14.45
CA GLU A 126 5.82 20.45 -15.54
C GLU A 126 5.51 19.85 -16.92
N TRP A 127 5.13 18.57 -16.98
CA TRP A 127 4.85 17.86 -18.23
C TRP A 127 3.58 18.35 -18.93
N GLU A 128 2.71 19.12 -18.26
CA GLU A 128 1.59 19.78 -18.93
C GLU A 128 2.08 20.82 -19.96
N TYR A 129 3.22 21.48 -19.69
CA TYR A 129 3.67 22.68 -20.41
C TYR A 129 4.96 22.49 -21.21
N ASP A 130 5.89 21.66 -20.73
CA ASP A 130 7.21 21.44 -21.34
C ASP A 130 7.57 19.93 -21.40
N GLN A 131 8.75 19.61 -21.93
CA GLN A 131 9.32 18.27 -21.81
C GLN A 131 9.55 17.91 -20.32
N PRO A 132 9.32 16.64 -19.94
CA PRO A 132 9.47 16.20 -18.55
C PRO A 132 10.94 16.09 -18.11
N SER A 133 11.24 16.43 -16.87
CA SER A 133 12.57 16.17 -16.28
C SER A 133 12.81 14.68 -16.02
N PRO A 134 14.08 14.24 -15.88
CA PRO A 134 14.39 12.85 -15.54
C PRO A 134 13.74 12.38 -14.22
N SER A 135 13.68 13.23 -13.19
CA SER A 135 13.08 12.90 -11.89
C SER A 135 11.56 12.78 -11.97
N CYS A 136 10.89 13.68 -12.70
CA CYS A 136 9.49 13.54 -13.10
C CYS A 136 9.19 12.17 -13.72
N LEU A 137 9.95 11.78 -14.75
CA LEU A 137 9.73 10.51 -15.45
C LEU A 137 9.87 9.29 -14.51
N ARG A 138 10.74 9.38 -13.50
CA ARG A 138 10.92 8.34 -12.48
C ARG A 138 9.76 8.28 -11.49
N TYR A 139 9.29 9.42 -10.95
CA TYR A 139 8.10 9.43 -10.09
C TYR A 139 6.86 8.91 -10.83
N VAL A 140 6.67 9.27 -12.10
CA VAL A 140 5.56 8.74 -12.92
C VAL A 140 5.73 7.24 -13.18
N THR A 141 6.95 6.76 -13.47
CA THR A 141 7.26 5.32 -13.60
C THR A 141 6.89 4.57 -12.31
N ALA A 142 7.34 5.08 -11.17
CA ALA A 142 7.09 4.52 -9.85
C ALA A 142 5.58 4.51 -9.52
N CYS A 143 4.84 5.56 -9.88
CA CYS A 143 3.39 5.64 -9.69
C CYS A 143 2.62 4.64 -10.55
N LEU A 144 2.98 4.49 -11.84
CA LEU A 144 2.38 3.49 -12.72
C LEU A 144 2.59 2.06 -12.21
N LEU A 145 3.78 1.77 -11.67
CA LEU A 145 4.10 0.48 -11.05
C LEU A 145 3.41 0.26 -9.70
N ALA A 146 3.33 1.28 -8.84
CA ALA A 146 2.59 1.21 -7.59
C ALA A 146 1.11 0.88 -7.84
N ARG A 147 0.55 1.45 -8.92
CA ARG A 147 -0.82 1.22 -9.39
C ARG A 147 -1.00 -0.05 -10.23
N ASN A 148 0.07 -0.76 -10.56
CA ASN A 148 0.03 -2.02 -11.30
C ASN A 148 -0.51 -3.17 -10.42
N ASN A 149 -1.31 -4.06 -11.01
CA ASN A 149 -1.94 -5.18 -10.33
C ASN A 149 -2.30 -6.30 -11.31
N ALA A 150 -1.49 -7.38 -11.33
CA ALA A 150 -1.72 -8.53 -12.20
C ALA A 150 -3.05 -9.27 -11.91
N PHE A 151 -3.64 -9.11 -10.72
CA PHE A 151 -4.95 -9.68 -10.40
C PHE A 151 -6.12 -8.81 -10.90
N GLY A 152 -5.87 -7.65 -11.51
CA GLY A 152 -6.92 -6.73 -12.01
C GLY A 152 -7.86 -6.19 -10.93
N ARG A 153 -7.47 -6.30 -9.65
CA ARG A 153 -8.30 -5.91 -8.50
C ARG A 153 -8.15 -4.42 -8.22
N ARG A 154 -9.19 -3.84 -7.63
CA ARG A 154 -9.14 -2.48 -7.08
C ARG A 154 -8.77 -2.55 -5.60
N VAL A 155 -7.48 -2.48 -5.28
CA VAL A 155 -7.02 -2.26 -3.90
C VAL A 155 -6.60 -0.80 -3.78
N MET A 156 -7.05 -0.14 -2.71
CA MET A 156 -6.56 1.18 -2.36
C MET A 156 -5.24 1.01 -1.60
N VAL A 157 -4.20 1.69 -2.04
CA VAL A 157 -2.85 1.69 -1.47
C VAL A 157 -2.49 3.07 -0.94
N SER A 158 -1.54 3.15 -0.02
CA SER A 158 -0.86 4.39 0.37
C SER A 158 0.50 4.43 -0.33
N MET A 159 0.75 5.47 -1.12
CA MET A 159 2.03 5.73 -1.81
C MET A 159 2.81 6.79 -1.05
N ARG A 160 4.05 6.49 -0.72
CA ARG A 160 4.97 7.33 0.07
C ARG A 160 6.30 7.48 -0.66
N GLY A 161 7.02 8.56 -0.41
CA GLY A 161 8.22 8.95 -1.14
C GLY A 161 8.62 10.38 -0.77
N GLU A 162 9.90 10.72 -0.90
CA GLU A 162 10.35 12.11 -0.73
C GLU A 162 10.49 12.84 -2.07
N ASP A 163 10.21 14.15 -2.06
CA ASP A 163 10.64 15.10 -3.09
C ASP A 163 11.18 16.37 -2.40
N PRO A 164 12.51 16.57 -2.35
CA PRO A 164 13.12 17.75 -1.75
C PRO A 164 12.76 19.08 -2.42
N SER A 165 12.27 19.07 -3.66
CA SER A 165 11.78 20.26 -4.37
C SER A 165 10.33 20.61 -4.03
N GLU A 166 9.50 19.60 -3.71
CA GLU A 166 8.11 19.75 -3.31
C GLU A 166 7.76 18.84 -2.11
N PRO A 167 8.14 19.18 -0.86
CA PRO A 167 7.96 18.30 0.30
C PRO A 167 6.51 17.89 0.63
N LEU A 168 5.51 18.57 0.05
CA LEU A 168 4.09 18.23 0.21
C LEU A 168 3.58 17.25 -0.86
N ARG A 169 4.38 16.89 -1.87
CA ARG A 169 3.96 16.06 -3.02
C ARG A 169 3.42 14.70 -2.60
N PHE A 170 4.12 14.03 -1.66
CA PHE A 170 3.69 12.76 -1.07
C PHE A 170 3.12 12.90 0.35
N ASN A 171 3.30 14.06 0.98
CA ASN A 171 2.75 14.41 2.30
C ASN A 171 1.61 15.44 2.15
N PRO A 172 0.40 15.01 1.72
CA PRO A 172 -0.74 15.90 1.54
C PRO A 172 -1.30 16.44 2.86
N SER A 173 -0.86 15.92 4.01
CA SER A 173 -1.25 16.42 5.32
C SER A 173 -0.41 17.62 5.79
N GLY A 174 0.79 17.78 5.24
CA GLY A 174 1.79 18.73 5.69
C GLY A 174 2.31 18.48 7.12
N ALA A 175 2.05 17.30 7.70
CA ALA A 175 2.55 16.97 9.02
C ALA A 175 4.04 16.61 8.93
N PRO A 176 4.94 17.26 9.68
CA PRO A 176 6.38 16.95 9.65
C PRO A 176 6.73 15.60 10.27
N ARG A 177 5.72 14.94 10.88
CA ARG A 177 5.81 13.60 11.42
C ARG A 177 4.49 12.88 11.14
N GLU A 178 4.51 11.88 10.28
CA GLU A 178 3.31 11.12 9.92
C GLU A 178 3.21 9.81 10.73
N TRP A 179 1.99 9.51 11.15
CA TRP A 179 1.58 8.41 12.01
C TRP A 179 2.58 7.93 13.11
N SER A 180 2.90 6.63 13.19
CA SER A 180 3.50 6.02 14.38
C SER A 180 4.53 4.94 14.02
N PRO A 181 5.74 4.98 14.61
CA PRO A 181 6.83 4.07 14.24
C PRO A 181 6.58 2.60 14.58
N MET A 182 5.48 2.28 15.29
CA MET A 182 5.10 0.91 15.66
C MET A 182 4.92 -0.04 14.49
N PHE A 183 4.57 0.46 13.30
CA PHE A 183 4.44 -0.36 12.09
C PHE A 183 5.72 -0.39 11.24
N LEU A 184 6.75 0.36 11.64
CA LEU A 184 8.06 0.36 10.99
C LEU A 184 8.96 -0.72 11.62
N PRO A 185 9.94 -1.26 10.87
CA PRO A 185 10.97 -2.13 11.42
C PRO A 185 11.72 -1.49 12.59
N CYS A 186 12.06 -2.29 13.59
CA CYS A 186 12.85 -1.84 14.73
C CYS A 186 14.29 -1.52 14.31
N GLN A 187 14.77 -0.31 14.64
CA GLN A 187 16.17 0.08 14.42
C GLN A 187 17.13 -0.57 15.43
N THR A 188 16.62 -1.00 16.59
CA THR A 188 17.41 -1.65 17.65
C THR A 188 16.82 -3.01 18.04
N ARG A 189 17.53 -3.75 18.91
CA ARG A 189 17.12 -5.07 19.41
C ARG A 189 15.98 -4.96 20.41
N GLU A 190 14.76 -4.82 19.90
CA GLU A 190 13.54 -4.79 20.70
C GLU A 190 12.86 -6.18 20.76
N ALA A 191 12.20 -6.44 21.87
CA ALA A 191 11.44 -7.67 22.09
C ALA A 191 10.25 -7.46 23.03
N GLY A 192 9.32 -8.42 23.02
CA GLY A 192 8.17 -8.47 23.90
C GLY A 192 7.06 -7.48 23.57
N LEU A 193 6.30 -7.13 24.61
CA LEU A 193 5.04 -6.39 24.52
C LEU A 193 5.21 -4.88 24.40
N GLN A 194 6.24 -4.34 25.06
CA GLN A 194 6.50 -2.90 25.18
C GLN A 194 7.15 -2.28 23.94
N ALA A 195 7.69 -3.08 23.03
CA ALA A 195 8.30 -2.59 21.80
C ALA A 195 7.32 -1.72 20.98
N GLU A 196 7.80 -0.61 20.45
CA GLU A 196 7.00 0.37 19.68
C GLU A 196 7.44 0.41 18.21
N CYS A 197 7.72 -0.78 17.67
CA CYS A 197 8.12 -1.07 16.29
C CYS A 197 7.81 -2.54 15.94
N GLY A 198 7.82 -2.87 14.65
CA GLY A 198 7.67 -4.22 14.10
C GLY A 198 6.28 -4.85 14.28
N TRP A 199 5.24 -4.05 14.51
CA TRP A 199 3.86 -4.51 14.60
C TRP A 199 3.20 -4.63 13.23
N LEU A 200 2.35 -5.64 13.09
CA LEU A 200 1.46 -5.84 11.96
C LEU A 200 0.02 -5.61 12.43
N GLY A 201 -0.73 -4.76 11.73
CA GLY A 201 -2.17 -4.66 11.91
C GLY A 201 -2.84 -5.95 11.41
N GLU A 202 -3.57 -6.66 12.27
CA GLU A 202 -4.28 -7.87 11.88
C GLU A 202 -5.65 -7.51 11.29
N ASN A 203 -6.62 -7.16 12.13
CA ASN A 203 -7.98 -6.78 11.74
C ASN A 203 -8.68 -5.96 12.85
N VAL A 204 -9.87 -5.46 12.54
CA VAL A 204 -10.80 -4.83 13.50
C VAL A 204 -11.90 -5.82 13.88
N GLY A 205 -12.21 -5.91 15.17
CA GLY A 205 -13.35 -6.64 15.73
C GLY A 205 -14.48 -5.72 16.20
N THR A 206 -15.63 -6.33 16.51
CA THR A 206 -16.82 -5.66 17.04
C THR A 206 -17.43 -6.47 18.19
N CYS A 207 -17.90 -5.80 19.23
CA CYS A 207 -18.48 -6.41 20.43
C CYS A 207 -19.48 -5.43 21.09
N SER A 208 -20.25 -5.89 22.08
CA SER A 208 -21.17 -5.04 22.85
C SER A 208 -20.38 -4.27 23.91
N ALA A 209 -20.63 -2.98 24.12
CA ALA A 209 -19.88 -2.19 25.10
C ALA A 209 -19.92 -2.81 26.51
N GLY A 210 -18.75 -2.99 27.14
CA GLY A 210 -18.59 -3.66 28.44
C GLY A 210 -18.65 -5.20 28.41
N GLU A 211 -18.88 -5.82 27.24
CA GLU A 211 -18.80 -7.27 27.07
C GLU A 211 -17.37 -7.75 27.28
N LYS A 212 -17.17 -8.82 28.04
CA LYS A 212 -15.86 -9.47 28.14
C LYS A 212 -15.56 -10.21 26.85
N VAL A 213 -14.44 -9.85 26.22
CA VAL A 213 -13.93 -10.48 25.00
C VAL A 213 -12.63 -11.18 25.32
N MET A 214 -12.59 -12.49 25.07
CA MET A 214 -11.35 -13.24 25.01
C MET A 214 -10.89 -13.36 23.57
N LEU A 215 -9.63 -12.97 23.33
CA LEU A 215 -8.94 -13.10 22.07
C LEU A 215 -7.76 -14.06 22.23
N ALA A 216 -7.62 -15.03 21.34
CA ALA A 216 -6.53 -16.00 21.39
C ALA A 216 -6.04 -16.42 20.00
N ALA A 217 -4.74 -16.72 19.88
CA ALA A 217 -4.13 -17.28 18.68
C ALA A 217 -3.38 -18.58 19.01
N GLY A 218 -4.07 -19.71 18.87
CA GLY A 218 -3.53 -21.05 19.11
C GLY A 218 -3.59 -21.54 20.57
N ALA A 219 -3.96 -20.68 21.50
CA ALA A 219 -4.04 -20.98 22.93
C ALA A 219 -5.29 -21.82 23.29
N PRO A 220 -5.25 -22.60 24.39
CA PRO A 220 -6.43 -23.28 24.92
C PRO A 220 -7.41 -22.29 25.58
N SER A 221 -8.59 -22.77 25.96
CA SER A 221 -9.48 -22.02 26.87
C SER A 221 -8.81 -21.88 28.25
N PRO A 222 -8.70 -20.68 28.84
CA PRO A 222 -7.96 -20.44 30.08
C PRO A 222 -8.60 -21.09 31.31
N ASN A 223 -9.92 -21.33 31.27
CA ASN A 223 -10.67 -21.92 32.38
C ASN A 223 -10.54 -23.45 32.47
N THR A 224 -10.24 -24.11 31.35
CA THR A 224 -10.18 -25.59 31.27
C THR A 224 -8.82 -26.10 30.83
N CYS A 225 -7.97 -25.24 30.26
CA CYS A 225 -6.72 -25.59 29.59
C CYS A 225 -6.88 -26.66 28.50
N THR A 226 -8.05 -26.69 27.85
CA THR A 226 -8.40 -27.61 26.76
C THR A 226 -8.79 -26.88 25.48
N GLY A 227 -8.73 -27.60 24.36
CA GLY A 227 -9.05 -27.08 23.03
C GLY A 227 -7.96 -26.16 22.46
N ARG A 228 -8.32 -25.44 21.40
CA ARG A 228 -7.48 -24.44 20.74
C ARG A 228 -8.38 -23.37 20.12
N ILE A 229 -8.11 -22.10 20.42
CA ILE A 229 -8.82 -20.93 19.90
C ILE A 229 -7.87 -20.18 18.97
N GLY A 230 -8.26 -20.02 17.70
CA GLY A 230 -7.39 -19.46 16.67
C GLY A 230 -6.18 -20.34 16.35
N SER A 231 -5.16 -19.77 15.70
CA SER A 231 -3.90 -20.49 15.42
C SER A 231 -2.70 -19.54 15.40
N ILE A 232 -1.50 -20.11 15.57
CA ILE A 232 -0.22 -19.39 15.58
C ILE A 232 0.87 -20.28 14.98
N HIS A 233 1.88 -19.66 14.37
CA HIS A 233 3.14 -20.28 14.01
C HIS A 233 4.30 -19.39 14.47
N GLY A 234 5.29 -20.00 15.15
CA GLY A 234 6.35 -19.26 15.83
C GLY A 234 5.87 -18.56 17.11
N ASP A 235 6.76 -17.77 17.70
CA ASP A 235 6.51 -16.99 18.91
C ASP A 235 6.06 -15.57 18.53
N ARG A 236 4.84 -15.18 18.94
CA ARG A 236 4.26 -13.87 18.66
C ARG A 236 3.44 -13.34 19.83
N VAL A 237 3.49 -12.02 19.95
CA VAL A 237 2.69 -11.24 20.88
C VAL A 237 1.43 -10.68 20.23
N LEU A 238 0.40 -10.42 21.03
CA LEU A 238 -0.81 -9.70 20.64
C LEU A 238 -0.94 -8.40 21.44
N ARG A 239 -1.45 -7.35 20.80
CA ARG A 239 -1.89 -6.09 21.42
C ARG A 239 -3.29 -5.75 20.92
N VAL A 240 -4.16 -5.33 21.84
CA VAL A 240 -5.56 -4.95 21.57
C VAL A 240 -5.73 -3.47 21.86
N CYS A 241 -6.37 -2.75 20.94
CA CYS A 241 -6.50 -1.29 20.97
C CYS A 241 -7.95 -0.85 20.73
N GLU A 242 -8.37 0.29 21.29
CA GLU A 242 -9.70 0.85 21.04
C GLU A 242 -9.84 1.44 19.63
N ASP A 243 -8.82 2.17 19.16
CA ASP A 243 -8.79 2.72 17.80
C ASP A 243 -8.67 1.59 16.77
N ALA A 244 -9.43 1.69 15.68
CA ALA A 244 -9.36 0.80 14.52
C ALA A 244 -7.98 0.80 13.84
N LYS A 245 -7.16 1.84 14.07
CA LYS A 245 -5.79 1.98 13.58
C LYS A 245 -4.73 1.39 14.52
N GLY A 246 -5.07 0.91 15.72
CA GLY A 246 -4.08 0.47 16.70
C GLY A 246 -3.53 1.59 17.57
N CYS A 247 -2.57 1.26 18.44
CA CYS A 247 -2.22 2.07 19.60
C CYS A 247 -0.81 1.78 20.15
N ALA A 248 -0.27 2.76 20.87
CA ALA A 248 0.94 2.59 21.66
C ALA A 248 0.67 1.66 22.86
N TRP A 249 1.72 1.04 23.40
CA TRP A 249 1.63 0.13 24.53
C TRP A 249 0.94 0.76 25.74
N LYS A 250 1.20 2.04 26.02
CA LYS A 250 0.55 2.79 27.11
C LYS A 250 -0.95 3.06 26.88
N ASP A 251 -1.43 3.00 25.63
CA ASP A 251 -2.80 3.36 25.23
C ASP A 251 -3.63 2.11 24.84
N ARG A 252 -3.11 0.92 25.15
CA ARG A 252 -3.74 -0.38 24.83
C ARG A 252 -4.88 -0.72 25.79
N LEU A 253 -5.81 -1.54 25.30
CA LEU A 253 -6.83 -2.19 26.13
C LEU A 253 -6.24 -3.39 26.86
N ALA A 254 -5.46 -4.22 26.15
CA ALA A 254 -4.76 -5.36 26.70
C ALA A 254 -3.63 -5.84 25.76
N ASP A 255 -2.75 -6.69 26.27
CA ASP A 255 -1.66 -7.34 25.53
C ASP A 255 -1.29 -8.70 26.16
N THR A 256 -0.55 -9.52 25.41
CA THR A 256 -0.09 -10.84 25.87
C THR A 256 1.02 -11.43 24.99
N ASP A 257 1.94 -12.17 25.61
CA ASP A 257 2.99 -13.00 24.99
C ASP A 257 2.82 -14.50 25.27
N GLY A 258 1.68 -14.91 25.86
CA GLY A 258 1.42 -16.30 26.22
C GLY A 258 0.00 -16.53 26.74
N ASN A 259 -0.19 -17.56 27.56
CA ASN A 259 -1.50 -17.87 28.14
C ASN A 259 -1.39 -18.39 29.58
N THR A 260 -2.50 -18.32 30.32
CA THR A 260 -2.60 -18.73 31.73
C THR A 260 -2.39 -20.23 31.96
N CYS A 261 -2.54 -21.06 30.92
CA CYS A 261 -2.27 -22.49 30.94
C CYS A 261 -0.81 -22.84 30.60
N GLY A 262 0.02 -21.84 30.30
CA GLY A 262 1.42 -21.99 29.92
C GLY A 262 1.66 -22.12 28.41
N GLY A 263 2.87 -21.72 28.00
CA GLY A 263 3.32 -21.80 26.60
C GLY A 263 3.11 -20.50 25.80
N ILE A 264 3.77 -20.45 24.64
CA ILE A 264 3.94 -19.26 23.78
C ILE A 264 2.70 -18.85 22.97
N ALA A 265 1.60 -19.60 23.07
CA ALA A 265 0.39 -19.27 22.32
C ALA A 265 -0.35 -18.14 23.05
N PRO A 266 -0.53 -16.95 22.46
CA PRO A 266 -1.08 -15.79 23.15
C PRO A 266 -2.61 -15.90 23.33
N SER A 267 -3.08 -15.58 24.54
CA SER A 267 -4.48 -15.33 24.87
C SER A 267 -4.62 -14.15 25.82
N VAL A 268 -5.66 -13.33 25.64
CA VAL A 268 -5.95 -12.19 26.51
C VAL A 268 -7.45 -11.94 26.62
N GLU A 269 -7.91 -11.57 27.82
CA GLU A 269 -9.26 -11.03 28.06
C GLU A 269 -9.22 -9.51 28.21
N PHE A 270 -10.24 -8.83 27.69
CA PHE A 270 -10.44 -7.39 27.86
C PHE A 270 -11.94 -7.05 27.90
N GLU A 271 -12.27 -5.88 28.41
CA GLU A 271 -13.64 -5.35 28.33
C GLU A 271 -13.81 -4.56 27.02
N CYS A 272 -14.88 -4.86 26.28
CA CYS A 272 -15.17 -4.20 25.02
C CYS A 272 -15.37 -2.69 25.21
N PRO A 273 -14.70 -1.83 24.42
CA PRO A 273 -14.84 -0.38 24.56
C PRO A 273 -16.24 0.14 24.30
N ARG A 274 -16.51 1.37 24.74
CA ARG A 274 -17.80 2.05 24.51
C ARG A 274 -18.11 2.26 23.03
N SER A 275 -17.09 2.30 22.17
CA SER A 275 -17.21 2.34 20.71
C SER A 275 -17.79 1.05 20.10
N GLY A 276 -17.84 -0.05 20.85
CA GLY A 276 -18.20 -1.38 20.35
C GLY A 276 -17.20 -1.97 19.36
N ARG A 277 -15.98 -1.40 19.28
CA ARG A 277 -14.93 -1.75 18.32
C ARG A 277 -13.57 -1.85 18.99
N TYR A 278 -12.71 -2.67 18.42
CA TYR A 278 -11.30 -2.78 18.80
C TYR A 278 -10.47 -3.21 17.59
N SER A 279 -9.18 -2.87 17.54
CA SER A 279 -8.23 -3.46 16.59
C SER A 279 -7.29 -4.43 17.29
N VAL A 280 -6.77 -5.38 16.52
CA VAL A 280 -5.72 -6.31 16.98
C VAL A 280 -4.45 -6.08 16.17
N MET A 281 -3.33 -6.00 16.86
CA MET A 281 -1.98 -5.97 16.29
C MET A 281 -1.22 -7.22 16.75
N SER A 282 -0.35 -7.76 15.90
CA SER A 282 0.55 -8.86 16.28
C SER A 282 1.98 -8.60 15.82
N ALA A 283 2.96 -9.20 16.51
CA ALA A 283 4.37 -9.09 16.15
C ALA A 283 5.15 -10.33 16.63
N PRO A 284 6.28 -10.70 16.00
CA PRO A 284 7.21 -11.69 16.56
C PRO A 284 7.72 -11.22 17.93
N PHE A 285 7.82 -12.13 18.93
CA PHE A 285 8.28 -11.73 20.27
C PHE A 285 9.66 -11.05 20.21
N ASN A 286 10.62 -11.68 19.52
CA ASN A 286 11.89 -11.03 19.15
C ASN A 286 11.73 -10.32 17.80
N ARG A 287 11.96 -9.00 17.74
CA ARG A 287 11.79 -8.20 16.51
C ARG A 287 12.89 -8.40 15.46
N GLU A 288 13.98 -9.07 15.80
CA GLU A 288 14.99 -9.59 14.86
C GLU A 288 14.64 -11.00 14.31
N ALA A 289 13.54 -11.62 14.74
CA ALA A 289 13.15 -12.92 14.24
C ALA A 289 12.90 -12.87 12.72
N ARG A 290 13.42 -13.87 12.00
CA ARG A 290 13.23 -13.97 10.55
C ARG A 290 11.73 -14.02 10.18
N PRO A 291 11.34 -13.46 9.02
CA PRO A 291 9.97 -13.55 8.52
C PRO A 291 9.46 -15.00 8.48
N GLY A 292 8.16 -15.18 8.74
CA GLY A 292 7.48 -16.48 8.66
C GLY A 292 6.66 -16.87 9.88
N SER A 293 6.89 -16.25 11.05
CA SER A 293 5.93 -16.38 12.16
C SER A 293 4.64 -15.63 11.82
N TRP A 294 3.49 -16.15 12.26
CA TRP A 294 2.19 -15.49 12.07
C TRP A 294 1.22 -15.87 13.19
N ALA A 295 0.26 -14.99 13.48
CA ALA A 295 -0.84 -15.25 14.37
C ALA A 295 -2.15 -15.13 13.58
N ALA A 296 -3.14 -15.97 13.87
CA ALA A 296 -4.50 -15.86 13.38
C ALA A 296 -5.45 -15.85 14.58
N PRO A 297 -5.67 -14.66 15.17
CA PRO A 297 -6.47 -14.52 16.38
C PRO A 297 -7.95 -14.84 16.11
N VAL A 298 -8.63 -15.38 17.12
CA VAL A 298 -10.08 -15.60 17.13
C VAL A 298 -10.63 -15.05 18.44
N ALA A 299 -11.78 -14.38 18.38
CA ALA A 299 -12.52 -13.94 19.55
C ALA A 299 -13.59 -14.97 19.94
N THR A 300 -13.80 -15.22 21.24
CA THR A 300 -14.86 -16.11 21.72
C THR A 300 -16.24 -15.45 21.74
N THR A 301 -16.28 -14.14 21.78
CA THR A 301 -17.49 -13.30 21.85
C THR A 301 -17.38 -12.13 20.88
N GLY A 302 -18.50 -11.48 20.57
CA GLY A 302 -18.57 -10.51 19.47
C GLY A 302 -18.28 -11.13 18.09
N ARG A 303 -17.65 -10.36 17.20
CA ARG A 303 -17.23 -10.78 15.86
C ARG A 303 -15.81 -10.32 15.57
N TYR A 304 -14.95 -11.27 15.21
CA TYR A 304 -13.59 -11.02 14.73
C TYR A 304 -13.18 -12.06 13.66
N PRO A 305 -12.61 -11.65 12.52
CA PRO A 305 -12.52 -10.26 12.04
C PRO A 305 -13.89 -9.73 11.61
N ALA A 306 -14.14 -8.44 11.86
CA ALA A 306 -15.34 -7.72 11.44
C ALA A 306 -15.06 -6.76 10.26
N ALA A 307 -13.87 -6.17 10.21
CA ALA A 307 -13.40 -5.33 9.11
C ALA A 307 -11.86 -5.41 8.99
N PRO A 308 -11.28 -5.03 7.83
CA PRO A 308 -9.84 -4.85 7.68
C PRO A 308 -9.27 -3.87 8.73
N PHE A 309 -7.97 -3.95 8.96
CA PHE A 309 -7.26 -2.98 9.81
C PHE A 309 -7.48 -1.54 9.31
N GLY A 310 -7.64 -0.59 10.22
CA GLY A 310 -8.17 0.75 9.92
C GLY A 310 -7.22 1.67 9.15
N ALA A 311 -6.01 1.23 8.84
CA ALA A 311 -4.96 2.07 8.28
C ALA A 311 -3.81 1.28 7.59
N TYR A 312 -3.00 1.99 6.82
CA TYR A 312 -1.94 1.49 5.93
C TYR A 312 -0.63 1.15 6.65
N THR A 313 -0.60 0.00 7.33
CA THR A 313 0.55 -0.44 8.16
C THR A 313 1.60 -1.24 7.42
N PHE A 314 1.22 -1.95 6.35
CA PHE A 314 2.08 -2.98 5.77
C PHE A 314 2.85 -2.48 4.56
N ARG A 315 4.18 -2.39 4.67
CA ARG A 315 5.08 -2.00 3.58
C ARG A 315 5.21 -3.14 2.55
N GLU A 316 4.58 -2.99 1.38
CA GLU A 316 4.64 -3.96 0.28
C GLU A 316 6.06 -4.05 -0.31
N GLY A 317 6.69 -2.90 -0.53
CA GLY A 317 7.94 -2.74 -1.26
C GLY A 317 8.03 -1.35 -1.91
N ALA A 318 8.97 -1.17 -2.83
CA ALA A 318 9.13 0.07 -3.61
C ALA A 318 9.32 -0.19 -5.10
N PHE A 319 8.93 0.81 -5.89
CA PHE A 319 8.99 0.82 -7.35
C PHE A 319 9.81 2.04 -7.82
N TYR A 320 10.72 1.85 -8.77
CA TYR A 320 11.70 2.87 -9.15
C TYR A 320 12.32 2.64 -10.54
N GLY A 321 13.05 3.63 -11.05
CA GLY A 321 13.65 3.63 -12.39
C GLY A 321 12.86 4.43 -13.41
N ASN A 322 13.13 4.25 -14.71
CA ASN A 322 12.53 5.05 -15.78
C ASN A 322 12.04 4.17 -16.94
N MET A 323 10.72 4.04 -17.09
CA MET A 323 10.12 3.30 -18.22
C MET A 323 10.07 4.11 -19.52
N PHE A 324 10.29 5.43 -19.45
CA PHE A 324 10.21 6.32 -20.61
C PHE A 324 11.53 6.44 -21.38
N ASP A 325 12.58 5.72 -20.98
CA ASP A 325 13.83 5.63 -21.76
C ASP A 325 13.66 4.69 -22.98
N PRO A 326 13.69 5.20 -24.22
CA PRO A 326 13.51 4.39 -25.43
C PRO A 326 14.67 3.42 -25.68
N LYS A 327 15.83 3.62 -25.04
CA LYS A 327 16.99 2.73 -25.14
C LYS A 327 16.89 1.53 -24.20
N GLY A 328 16.16 1.68 -23.08
CA GLY A 328 15.89 0.60 -22.13
C GLY A 328 14.86 -0.42 -22.63
N LEU A 329 14.14 -0.14 -23.72
CA LEU A 329 13.08 -0.99 -24.25
C LEU A 329 13.66 -2.27 -24.92
N THR A 330 13.16 -3.44 -24.49
CA THR A 330 13.64 -4.77 -24.94
C THR A 330 12.71 -5.46 -25.94
N VAL A 331 11.47 -4.98 -26.05
CA VAL A 331 10.42 -5.46 -26.97
C VAL A 331 9.55 -4.27 -27.37
N GLU A 332 9.11 -4.20 -28.63
CA GLU A 332 8.20 -3.17 -29.11
C GLU A 332 6.83 -3.76 -29.44
N VAL A 333 5.76 -3.07 -29.03
CA VAL A 333 4.39 -3.22 -29.52
C VAL A 333 4.15 -2.17 -30.59
N LEU A 334 3.99 -2.63 -31.82
CA LEU A 334 3.66 -1.81 -32.97
C LEU A 334 2.19 -2.02 -33.35
N LEU A 335 1.55 -1.02 -33.96
CA LEU A 335 0.20 -1.17 -34.49
C LEU A 335 0.25 -1.25 -36.01
N ASN A 336 -0.43 -2.26 -36.56
CA ASN A 336 -0.77 -2.26 -37.97
C ASN A 336 -1.77 -1.10 -38.23
N LEU A 337 -1.45 -0.18 -39.15
CA LEU A 337 -2.25 1.05 -39.35
C LEU A 337 -3.57 0.82 -40.13
N ASP A 338 -3.75 -0.35 -40.74
CA ASP A 338 -4.97 -0.70 -41.45
C ASP A 338 -6.07 -1.19 -40.48
N ASN A 339 -5.69 -2.00 -39.47
CA ASN A 339 -6.62 -2.69 -38.57
C ASN A 339 -6.38 -2.46 -37.06
N PHE A 340 -5.36 -1.68 -36.70
CA PHE A 340 -4.90 -1.37 -35.33
C PHE A 340 -4.66 -2.58 -34.43
N GLN A 341 -4.37 -3.75 -35.00
CA GLN A 341 -3.95 -4.91 -34.23
C GLN A 341 -2.50 -4.75 -33.76
N PRO A 342 -2.20 -5.09 -32.49
CA PRO A 342 -0.84 -5.06 -31.96
C PRO A 342 0.00 -6.22 -32.50
N THR A 343 1.20 -5.90 -32.97
CA THR A 343 2.25 -6.85 -33.34
C THR A 343 3.47 -6.65 -32.44
N LEU A 344 4.17 -7.74 -32.16
CA LEU A 344 5.42 -7.70 -31.40
C LEU A 344 6.63 -7.61 -32.33
N ARG A 345 7.61 -6.83 -31.89
CA ARG A 345 8.96 -6.82 -32.44
C ARG A 345 9.94 -7.02 -31.30
N ASP A 346 10.52 -8.22 -31.25
CA ASP A 346 11.60 -8.53 -30.32
C ASP A 346 12.85 -7.70 -30.66
N LEU A 347 13.45 -7.07 -29.64
CA LEU A 347 14.72 -6.34 -29.77
C LEU A 347 15.87 -6.96 -28.97
N ARG A 348 15.60 -7.91 -28.04
CA ARG A 348 16.48 -8.53 -27.01
C ARG A 348 15.66 -9.20 -25.88
N PHE A 349 14.36 -9.43 -26.05
CA PHE A 349 13.40 -9.72 -25.00
C PHE A 349 13.75 -10.97 -24.19
N LYS A 350 13.89 -10.80 -22.87
CA LYS A 350 14.21 -11.85 -21.90
C LYS A 350 13.26 -11.82 -20.69
N GLY A 351 11.98 -11.58 -20.96
CA GLY A 351 10.93 -11.56 -19.94
C GLY A 351 10.83 -10.26 -19.12
N VAL A 352 11.61 -9.23 -19.40
CA VAL A 352 11.44 -7.88 -18.81
C VAL A 352 11.38 -6.85 -19.94
N VAL A 353 10.38 -5.97 -19.92
CA VAL A 353 10.06 -5.03 -21.01
C VAL A 353 11.01 -3.83 -21.04
N HIS A 354 11.43 -3.33 -19.86
CA HIS A 354 12.34 -2.19 -19.73
C HIS A 354 13.55 -2.53 -18.84
N ASP A 355 14.75 -2.45 -19.40
CA ASP A 355 16.05 -2.73 -18.73
C ASP A 355 16.33 -1.78 -17.53
N ASN A 356 15.67 -0.62 -17.47
CA ASN A 356 15.93 0.48 -16.52
C ASN A 356 14.81 0.68 -15.49
N VAL A 357 13.99 -0.36 -15.26
CA VAL A 357 12.82 -0.30 -14.37
C VAL A 357 12.89 -1.42 -13.35
N HIS A 358 12.71 -1.08 -12.08
CA HIS A 358 13.01 -1.96 -10.96
C HIS A 358 11.92 -1.90 -9.89
N ALA A 359 11.80 -2.98 -9.15
CA ALA A 359 11.02 -3.02 -7.93
C ALA A 359 11.74 -3.88 -6.90
N CYS A 360 11.48 -3.63 -5.62
CA CYS A 360 11.95 -4.44 -4.50
C CYS A 360 10.78 -4.73 -3.57
N HIS A 361 10.91 -5.75 -2.72
CA HIS A 361 9.85 -6.14 -1.78
C HIS A 361 10.20 -5.78 -0.33
N GLY A 362 9.19 -5.51 0.49
CA GLY A 362 9.33 -5.30 1.94
C GLY A 362 9.90 -6.53 2.66
N ARG A 363 10.50 -6.31 3.83
CA ARG A 363 11.22 -7.33 4.60
C ARG A 363 10.42 -8.60 4.90
N ASP A 364 9.17 -8.41 5.31
CA ASP A 364 8.40 -9.42 6.04
C ASP A 364 7.71 -10.46 5.12
N TRP A 365 7.86 -10.33 3.81
CA TRP A 365 7.46 -11.36 2.85
C TRP A 365 8.39 -12.59 2.95
N VAL A 366 7.81 -13.77 3.18
CA VAL A 366 8.57 -15.04 3.19
C VAL A 366 9.09 -15.40 1.79
N ASP A 367 8.28 -15.12 0.78
CA ASP A 367 8.53 -15.42 -0.64
C ASP A 367 8.39 -14.14 -1.48
N GLY A 368 9.15 -13.11 -1.07
CA GLY A 368 9.00 -11.75 -1.58
C GLY A 368 9.36 -11.58 -3.05
N ASP A 369 10.33 -12.33 -3.57
CA ASP A 369 10.66 -12.34 -5.00
C ASP A 369 9.49 -12.88 -5.84
N SER A 370 8.80 -13.93 -5.38
CA SER A 370 7.62 -14.48 -6.06
C SER A 370 6.40 -13.57 -5.93
N HIS A 371 6.19 -12.96 -4.75
CA HIS A 371 5.17 -11.92 -4.56
C HIS A 371 5.36 -10.78 -5.56
N LEU A 372 6.58 -10.24 -5.60
CA LEU A 372 6.91 -9.10 -6.44
C LEU A 372 6.82 -9.42 -7.93
N ARG A 373 7.25 -10.61 -8.37
CA ARG A 373 6.97 -11.08 -9.74
C ARG A 373 5.46 -11.12 -10.00
N SER A 374 4.66 -11.63 -9.06
CA SER A 374 3.19 -11.69 -9.21
C SER A 374 2.52 -10.31 -9.25
N ARG A 375 3.24 -9.27 -8.81
CA ARG A 375 2.83 -7.87 -8.91
C ARG A 375 3.16 -7.26 -10.27
N ILE A 376 4.37 -7.50 -10.79
CA ILE A 376 4.95 -6.79 -11.94
C ILE A 376 4.92 -7.56 -13.27
N CYS A 377 4.61 -8.86 -13.27
CA CYS A 377 4.61 -9.73 -14.45
C CYS A 377 3.21 -10.16 -14.87
N ALA A 378 3.03 -10.38 -16.17
CA ALA A 378 1.79 -10.89 -16.75
C ALA A 378 2.05 -11.83 -17.92
N ASN A 379 1.07 -12.71 -18.16
CA ASN A 379 0.93 -13.45 -19.41
C ASN A 379 -0.13 -12.76 -20.26
N THR A 380 0.11 -12.63 -21.55
CA THR A 380 -0.91 -12.17 -22.51
C THR A 380 -0.76 -12.87 -23.86
N SER A 381 -1.61 -12.55 -24.82
CA SER A 381 -1.43 -12.96 -26.21
C SER A 381 -1.54 -11.79 -27.17
N ILE A 382 -0.59 -11.69 -28.09
CA ILE A 382 -0.48 -10.60 -29.05
C ILE A 382 -0.29 -11.23 -30.42
N SER A 383 -1.17 -10.89 -31.37
CA SER A 383 -1.23 -11.54 -32.69
C SER A 383 -1.34 -13.09 -32.66
N GLY A 384 -1.82 -13.65 -31.55
CA GLY A 384 -1.98 -15.10 -31.35
C GLY A 384 -0.81 -15.80 -30.64
N ASP A 385 0.36 -15.16 -30.57
CA ASP A 385 1.51 -15.64 -29.81
C ASP A 385 1.25 -15.43 -28.32
N ARG A 386 1.60 -16.41 -27.47
CA ARG A 386 1.57 -16.26 -26.01
C ARG A 386 2.90 -15.68 -25.54
N ILE A 387 2.84 -14.57 -24.81
CA ILE A 387 4.01 -13.90 -24.25
C ILE A 387 3.88 -13.77 -22.72
N GLU A 388 5.00 -13.96 -22.05
CA GLU A 388 5.19 -13.72 -20.62
C GLU A 388 6.17 -12.55 -20.48
N GLY A 389 5.83 -11.54 -19.68
CA GLY A 389 6.72 -10.40 -19.44
C GLY A 389 6.45 -9.64 -18.16
N CYS A 390 7.52 -9.08 -17.62
CA CYS A 390 7.55 -8.24 -16.45
C CYS A 390 7.79 -6.79 -16.84
N MET A 391 7.03 -5.88 -16.25
CA MET A 391 7.21 -4.44 -16.45
C MET A 391 8.52 -3.93 -15.82
N ALA A 392 9.01 -4.61 -14.78
CA ALA A 392 10.19 -4.25 -14.01
C ALA A 392 11.02 -5.48 -13.64
N HIS A 393 12.29 -5.27 -13.31
CA HIS A 393 13.13 -6.28 -12.67
C HIS A 393 12.78 -6.41 -11.18
N ALA A 394 12.55 -7.64 -10.70
CA ALA A 394 12.55 -7.94 -9.28
C ALA A 394 13.99 -7.86 -8.74
N ALA A 395 14.29 -6.82 -7.97
CA ALA A 395 15.63 -6.54 -7.45
C ALA A 395 15.93 -7.25 -6.11
N GLY A 396 15.00 -8.01 -5.56
CA GLY A 396 15.11 -8.62 -4.23
C GLY A 396 14.52 -7.74 -3.12
N PRO A 397 15.04 -7.83 -1.88
CA PRO A 397 14.48 -7.10 -0.75
C PRO A 397 14.87 -5.62 -0.81
N CYS A 398 13.95 -4.73 -0.43
CA CYS A 398 14.28 -3.32 -0.26
C CYS A 398 15.22 -3.11 0.94
N GLU A 399 15.11 -3.95 1.98
CA GLU A 399 15.74 -3.72 3.28
C GLU A 399 16.31 -5.01 3.92
N PRO A 400 17.26 -4.91 4.88
CA PRO A 400 17.85 -6.06 5.55
C PRO A 400 16.86 -6.89 6.37
N GLY A 401 17.20 -8.15 6.63
CA GLY A 401 16.41 -9.05 7.50
C GLY A 401 15.33 -9.86 6.77
N SER A 402 15.24 -9.75 5.44
CA SER A 402 14.45 -10.63 4.60
C SER A 402 14.98 -12.08 4.60
N LEU A 403 14.17 -13.03 4.10
CA LEU A 403 14.61 -14.39 3.77
C LEU A 403 15.37 -14.50 2.44
N SER A 404 15.28 -13.49 1.56
CA SER A 404 16.02 -13.50 0.28
C SER A 404 17.54 -13.48 0.53
N ALA A 405 18.28 -14.23 -0.28
CA ALA A 405 19.75 -14.22 -0.24
C ALA A 405 20.37 -12.99 -0.95
N GLN A 406 19.54 -12.18 -1.61
CA GLN A 406 19.98 -10.93 -2.23
C GLN A 406 20.23 -9.83 -1.18
N PRO A 407 21.19 -8.91 -1.40
CA PRO A 407 21.37 -7.75 -0.54
C PRO A 407 20.16 -6.81 -0.61
N ALA A 408 19.94 -6.06 0.47
CA ALA A 408 19.00 -4.96 0.50
C ALA A 408 19.30 -3.94 -0.60
N ARG A 409 18.27 -3.44 -1.27
CA ARG A 409 18.42 -2.51 -2.40
C ARG A 409 18.26 -1.05 -2.04
N CYS A 410 17.51 -0.73 -1.01
CA CYS A 410 17.22 0.65 -0.63
C CYS A 410 18.00 1.06 0.62
N HIS A 411 18.32 2.35 0.71
CA HIS A 411 18.65 2.96 1.98
C HIS A 411 17.37 3.01 2.82
N VAL A 412 17.48 2.53 4.05
CA VAL A 412 16.33 2.26 4.94
C VAL A 412 16.30 3.30 6.04
N ASN A 413 15.08 3.62 6.46
CA ASN A 413 14.67 4.68 7.38
C ASN A 413 14.48 6.01 6.67
N ASP A 414 13.22 6.24 6.25
CA ASP A 414 12.39 7.31 6.83
C ASP A 414 13.13 8.65 6.81
N GLY A 415 13.04 9.33 5.67
CA GLY A 415 13.86 10.49 5.36
C GLY A 415 13.67 11.69 6.27
N THR A 416 14.32 12.78 5.88
CA THR A 416 14.38 13.98 6.73
C THR A 416 13.29 15.00 6.42
N LEU A 417 12.46 14.78 5.40
CA LEU A 417 11.28 15.59 5.11
C LEU A 417 10.07 15.12 5.94
N VAL A 418 9.91 13.81 6.18
CA VAL A 418 8.73 13.27 6.90
C VAL A 418 9.07 12.14 7.87
N GLU A 419 9.20 12.44 9.17
CA GLU A 419 9.49 11.41 10.19
C GLU A 419 8.29 10.46 10.41
N GLY A 420 8.51 9.15 10.43
CA GLY A 420 7.52 8.11 10.75
C GLY A 420 6.64 7.63 9.59
N ASP A 421 6.84 8.17 8.40
CA ASP A 421 6.15 7.80 7.17
C ASP A 421 6.63 6.42 6.64
N GLY A 422 7.90 6.08 6.88
CA GLY A 422 8.48 4.78 6.60
C GLY A 422 8.61 4.42 5.13
N ASP A 423 8.78 5.38 4.25
CA ASP A 423 9.18 5.14 2.87
C ASP A 423 10.64 4.66 2.72
N PHE A 424 11.21 4.88 1.54
CA PHE A 424 12.58 4.57 1.17
C PHE A 424 13.11 5.73 0.34
N GLU A 425 14.21 6.35 0.77
CA GLU A 425 14.80 7.51 0.09
C GLU A 425 15.40 7.21 -1.28
N SER A 426 16.10 6.09 -1.36
CA SER A 426 16.90 5.79 -2.53
C SER A 426 17.11 4.30 -2.66
N CYS A 427 16.96 3.80 -3.88
CA CYS A 427 17.02 2.39 -4.21
C CYS A 427 18.00 2.13 -5.35
N MET A 428 18.88 1.16 -5.13
CA MET A 428 19.92 0.73 -6.05
C MET A 428 19.34 -0.22 -7.10
N ASP A 429 19.68 0.00 -8.37
CA ASP A 429 19.35 -0.92 -9.45
C ASP A 429 20.25 -2.18 -9.46
N ALA A 430 19.99 -3.10 -10.40
CA ALA A 430 20.76 -4.33 -10.54
C ALA A 430 22.24 -4.12 -10.95
N ARG A 431 22.61 -2.91 -11.40
CA ARG A 431 23.98 -2.52 -11.84
C ARG A 431 24.74 -1.73 -10.78
N GLY A 432 24.08 -1.30 -9.70
CA GLY A 432 24.67 -0.49 -8.64
C GLY A 432 24.35 1.01 -8.72
N TYR A 433 23.51 1.45 -9.67
CA TYR A 433 23.13 2.87 -9.76
C TYR A 433 22.01 3.19 -8.79
N MET A 434 22.20 4.26 -8.00
CA MET A 434 21.17 4.79 -7.12
C MET A 434 20.08 5.52 -7.91
N GLN A 435 18.82 5.25 -7.58
CA GLN A 435 17.66 6.05 -7.97
C GLN A 435 17.11 6.75 -6.72
N THR A 436 16.80 8.04 -6.80
CA THR A 436 16.38 8.89 -5.67
C THR A 436 14.89 9.25 -5.72
N GLU A 437 14.15 8.65 -6.65
CA GLU A 437 12.72 8.86 -6.87
C GLU A 437 11.92 7.53 -6.78
N PRO A 438 12.16 6.65 -5.77
CA PRO A 438 11.29 5.51 -5.54
C PRO A 438 9.93 5.95 -5.01
N ILE A 439 8.90 5.12 -5.22
CA ILE A 439 7.65 5.20 -4.44
C ILE A 439 7.50 3.91 -3.66
N THR A 440 7.37 4.05 -2.34
CA THR A 440 7.07 2.97 -1.41
C THR A 440 5.56 2.77 -1.33
N VAL A 441 5.11 1.52 -1.40
CA VAL A 441 3.70 1.16 -1.35
C VAL A 441 3.35 0.51 -0.02
N PHE A 442 2.31 1.02 0.61
CA PHE A 442 1.71 0.47 1.82
C PHE A 442 0.30 -0.07 1.56
N LEU A 443 0.00 -1.20 2.19
CA LEU A 443 -1.30 -1.89 2.20
C LEU A 443 -1.91 -1.85 3.62
N ARG A 444 -3.23 -2.04 3.74
CA ARG A 444 -3.84 -2.26 5.06
C ARG A 444 -3.56 -3.66 5.58
N THR A 445 -3.48 -4.62 4.66
CA THR A 445 -3.09 -5.99 4.96
C THR A 445 -2.38 -6.61 3.76
N PRO A 446 -1.30 -7.40 3.96
CA PRO A 446 -0.66 -8.16 2.87
C PRO A 446 -1.63 -9.10 2.14
N CYS A 447 -2.76 -9.47 2.76
CA CYS A 447 -3.80 -10.23 2.07
C CYS A 447 -4.37 -9.50 0.85
N GLU A 448 -4.38 -8.16 0.82
CA GLU A 448 -4.83 -7.39 -0.36
C GLU A 448 -3.92 -7.60 -1.58
N ALA A 449 -2.65 -7.99 -1.37
CA ALA A 449 -1.65 -8.18 -2.42
C ALA A 449 -1.71 -9.55 -3.13
N ILE A 450 -2.44 -10.53 -2.57
CA ILE A 450 -2.47 -11.91 -3.10
C ILE A 450 -3.79 -12.26 -3.81
N SER A 451 -3.77 -13.35 -4.58
CA SER A 451 -4.95 -13.84 -5.32
C SER A 451 -6.12 -14.13 -4.37
N PRO A 452 -7.40 -13.86 -4.75
CA PRO A 452 -8.56 -14.17 -3.91
C PRO A 452 -8.66 -15.64 -3.50
N LYS A 453 -8.29 -16.57 -4.39
CA LYS A 453 -8.26 -18.02 -4.10
C LYS A 453 -7.22 -18.36 -3.02
N SER A 454 -6.18 -17.54 -2.89
CA SER A 454 -5.11 -17.69 -1.91
C SER A 454 -5.41 -16.98 -0.58
N GLN A 455 -6.48 -16.17 -0.48
CA GLN A 455 -6.86 -15.44 0.74
C GLN A 455 -7.56 -16.32 1.80
N THR A 456 -8.02 -17.53 1.44
CA THR A 456 -8.65 -18.45 2.40
C THR A 456 -7.77 -19.64 2.74
N THR A 457 -8.12 -20.32 3.83
CA THR A 457 -7.56 -21.61 4.26
C THR A 457 -8.68 -22.59 4.62
N CYS A 458 -8.37 -23.88 4.56
CA CYS A 458 -9.17 -24.91 5.20
C CYS A 458 -8.90 -24.93 6.70
N GLY A 459 -9.96 -25.02 7.52
CA GLY A 459 -9.86 -25.13 8.97
C GLY A 459 -11.22 -25.22 9.65
N MET A 460 -11.18 -25.66 10.91
CA MET A 460 -12.36 -25.72 11.76
C MET A 460 -12.79 -24.30 12.15
N THR A 461 -14.02 -23.93 11.80
CA THR A 461 -14.66 -22.67 12.19
C THR A 461 -15.68 -22.96 13.28
N CYS A 462 -15.59 -22.30 14.44
CA CYS A 462 -16.51 -22.52 15.55
C CYS A 462 -17.38 -21.28 15.81
N ASP A 463 -18.69 -21.47 15.80
CA ASP A 463 -19.67 -20.49 16.23
C ASP A 463 -19.79 -20.53 17.77
N PHE A 464 -19.01 -19.68 18.44
CA PHE A 464 -19.00 -19.54 19.90
C PHE A 464 -20.19 -18.73 20.44
N SER A 465 -21.05 -18.15 19.59
CA SER A 465 -22.30 -17.51 20.04
C SER A 465 -23.36 -18.53 20.51
N LYS A 466 -23.11 -19.83 20.28
CA LYS A 466 -23.95 -20.95 20.68
C LYS A 466 -23.30 -21.73 21.81
N LEU A 467 -24.12 -22.21 22.75
CA LEU A 467 -23.72 -23.21 23.74
C LEU A 467 -24.44 -24.54 23.43
N PRO A 468 -23.72 -25.65 23.17
CA PRO A 468 -22.27 -25.72 22.95
C PRO A 468 -21.85 -25.02 21.64
N PRO A 469 -20.58 -24.58 21.51
CA PRO A 469 -20.07 -23.98 20.27
C PRO A 469 -20.24 -24.92 19.07
N LYS A 470 -20.81 -24.42 17.98
CA LYS A 470 -21.01 -25.24 16.78
C LYS A 470 -19.81 -25.10 15.85
N CYS A 471 -18.97 -26.14 15.82
CA CYS A 471 -17.82 -26.20 14.93
C CYS A 471 -18.13 -26.91 13.60
N SER A 472 -17.54 -26.44 12.51
CA SER A 472 -17.60 -27.05 11.18
C SER A 472 -16.31 -26.77 10.40
N ASP A 473 -15.80 -27.75 9.68
CA ASP A 473 -14.67 -27.54 8.76
C ASP A 473 -15.14 -26.76 7.52
N SER A 474 -14.39 -25.71 7.16
CA SER A 474 -14.64 -24.93 5.95
C SER A 474 -13.32 -24.49 5.30
N CYS A 475 -13.31 -24.36 3.97
CA CYS A 475 -12.18 -23.79 3.20
C CYS A 475 -12.37 -22.31 2.84
N THR A 476 -13.25 -21.64 3.58
CA THR A 476 -13.60 -20.23 3.43
C THR A 476 -13.10 -19.35 4.58
N VAL A 477 -12.32 -19.93 5.51
CA VAL A 477 -11.71 -19.18 6.62
C VAL A 477 -10.73 -18.17 6.03
N GLN A 478 -10.97 -16.88 6.27
CA GLN A 478 -10.04 -15.82 5.85
C GLN A 478 -8.71 -15.97 6.57
N LYS A 479 -7.61 -15.86 5.82
CA LYS A 479 -6.27 -15.81 6.39
C LYS A 479 -6.06 -14.54 7.21
N SER A 480 -5.23 -14.65 8.24
CA SER A 480 -4.70 -13.48 8.93
C SER A 480 -3.65 -12.75 8.10
N ALA A 481 -3.28 -11.53 8.52
CA ALA A 481 -2.27 -10.75 7.81
C ALA A 481 -0.95 -11.54 7.72
N GLY A 482 -0.50 -12.11 8.85
CA GLY A 482 0.71 -12.94 8.87
C GLY A 482 0.64 -14.19 7.97
N GLN A 483 -0.52 -14.86 7.86
CA GLN A 483 -0.68 -16.01 6.98
C GLN A 483 -0.61 -15.66 5.49
N CYS A 484 -0.96 -14.42 5.13
CA CYS A 484 -0.80 -13.93 3.76
C CYS A 484 0.68 -13.69 3.41
N LEU A 485 1.53 -13.29 4.37
CA LEU A 485 2.99 -13.14 4.18
C LEU A 485 3.72 -14.46 3.91
N THR A 486 3.19 -15.57 4.43
CA THR A 486 3.73 -16.92 4.20
C THR A 486 3.10 -17.63 2.99
N THR A 487 2.16 -16.97 2.31
CA THR A 487 1.49 -17.54 1.15
C THR A 487 2.41 -17.40 -0.06
N LYS A 488 2.93 -18.52 -0.56
CA LYS A 488 3.60 -18.56 -1.87
C LYS A 488 2.72 -17.89 -2.92
N ALA A 489 3.27 -16.89 -3.59
CA ALA A 489 2.65 -16.34 -4.78
C ALA A 489 2.67 -17.40 -5.89
N CYS A 490 1.78 -17.27 -6.88
CA CYS A 490 1.62 -18.29 -7.91
C CYS A 490 2.84 -18.39 -8.89
N LEU A 491 3.88 -17.58 -8.71
CA LEU A 491 4.97 -17.36 -9.68
C LEU A 491 6.29 -18.09 -9.39
N ASP A 492 6.22 -19.31 -8.85
CA ASP A 492 7.24 -20.32 -9.15
C ASP A 492 7.26 -20.62 -10.67
N ASN A 493 6.12 -20.49 -11.37
CA ASN A 493 6.00 -20.54 -12.85
C ASN A 493 4.77 -19.75 -13.33
N PRO A 494 4.90 -18.66 -14.12
CA PRO A 494 3.77 -17.88 -14.60
C PRO A 494 2.77 -18.61 -15.48
N ALA A 495 3.16 -19.67 -16.20
CA ALA A 495 2.21 -20.50 -16.93
C ALA A 495 1.21 -21.24 -16.02
N ASN A 496 1.52 -21.39 -14.72
CA ASN A 496 0.64 -22.00 -13.72
C ASN A 496 -0.29 -21.01 -13.02
N CYS A 497 -0.16 -19.70 -13.25
CA CYS A 497 -1.23 -18.77 -12.92
C CYS A 497 -2.47 -19.14 -13.76
N PRO A 498 -3.65 -19.34 -13.14
CA PRO A 498 -4.86 -19.47 -13.92
C PRO A 498 -5.04 -18.21 -14.76
N ALA A 499 -5.26 -18.37 -16.06
CA ALA A 499 -5.93 -17.34 -16.85
C ALA A 499 -7.25 -17.00 -16.13
N GLN A 500 -7.56 -15.71 -16.02
CA GLN A 500 -8.72 -15.23 -15.27
C GLN A 500 -10.03 -15.67 -15.92
#